data_AF-A0A650M1I6-F1
#
_entry.id   AF-A0A650M1I6-F1
#
_cell.length_a   1.000
_cell.length_b   1.000
_cell.length_c   1.000
_cell.angle_alpha   90.00
_cell.angle_beta   90.00
_cell.angle_gamma   90.00
#
_symmetry.space_group_name_H-M   'P 1'
#
loop_
_entity.id
_entity.type
_entity.pdbx_description
1 polymer ?
#
loop_
_entity_poly.entity_id
_entity_poly.type
_entity_poly.pdbx_seq_one_letter_code
_entity_poly.pdbx_strand_id
1 'polypeptide(L)' 'MVFTVEPGIYISEEGIGIRIEDDVLVTEDGCEVLTKDMIKEVKDIEEFMKNR' A
#
# COMPACT_ATOMS: atom_id res chain seq x y z
N MET A 1 7.14 -13.40 -12.44
CA MET A 1 7.61 -13.51 -11.03
C MET A 1 6.67 -12.67 -10.18
N VAL A 2 6.34 -13.09 -8.96
CA VAL A 2 5.49 -12.31 -8.04
C VAL A 2 6.27 -12.01 -6.76
N PHE A 3 6.21 -10.77 -6.27
CA PHE A 3 6.81 -10.34 -5.00
C PHE A 3 6.04 -9.16 -4.39
N THR A 4 6.35 -8.83 -3.14
CA THR A 4 5.79 -7.70 -2.39
C THR A 4 6.62 -6.43 -2.60
N VAL A 5 5.96 -5.28 -2.64
CA VAL A 5 6.57 -3.95 -2.55
C VAL A 5 6.04 -3.28 -1.29
N GLU A 6 6.87 -3.25 -0.24
CA GLU A 6 6.41 -3.01 1.14
C GLU A 6 7.23 -1.95 1.93
N PRO A 7 7.38 -0.71 1.44
CA PRO A 7 8.10 0.33 2.18
C PRO A 7 7.41 0.66 3.51
N GLY A 8 8.22 0.84 4.56
CA GLY A 8 7.74 1.23 5.88
C GLY A 8 8.66 2.23 6.59
N ILE A 9 8.06 3.08 7.41
CA ILE A 9 8.73 4.04 8.29
C ILE A 9 8.24 3.80 9.72
N TYR A 10 9.18 3.78 10.66
CA TYR A 10 8.92 3.52 12.07
C TYR A 10 9.63 4.59 12.91
N ILE A 11 8.87 5.41 13.62
CA ILE A 11 9.33 6.53 14.45
C ILE A 11 8.98 6.19 15.89
N SER A 12 9.95 5.60 16.60
CA SER A 12 9.76 5.03 17.93
C SER A 12 9.36 6.05 18.99
N GLU A 13 9.93 7.25 18.89
CA GLU A 13 9.77 8.39 19.78
C GLU A 13 8.38 9.02 19.68
N GLU A 14 7.71 8.87 18.54
CA GLU A 14 6.33 9.30 18.31
C GLU A 14 5.32 8.15 18.52
N GLY A 15 5.79 6.91 18.66
CA GLY A 15 4.93 5.73 18.72
C GLY A 15 4.22 5.43 17.40
N ILE A 16 4.78 5.86 16.26
CA ILE A 16 4.17 5.74 14.93
C ILE A 16 4.93 4.72 14.09
N GLY A 17 4.19 3.82 13.45
CA GLY A 17 4.71 2.90 12.44
C GLY A 17 3.72 2.76 11.30
N ILE A 18 4.19 2.98 10.06
CA ILE A 18 3.38 2.91 8.85
C ILE A 18 4.12 2.05 7.82
N ARG A 19 3.39 1.12 7.21
CA ARG A 19 3.83 0.34 6.05
C ARG A 19 2.68 0.28 5.05
N ILE A 20 2.99 0.50 3.78
CA ILE A 20 2.06 0.33 2.67
C ILE A 20 2.65 -0.76 1.79
N GLU A 21 1.84 -1.72 1.38
CA GLU A 21 2.28 -2.93 0.71
C GLU A 21 1.36 -3.26 -0.46
N ASP A 22 1.95 -3.65 -1.58
CA ASP A 22 1.26 -4.17 -2.76
C ASP A 22 1.95 -5.45 -3.27
N ASP A 23 1.15 -6.37 -3.81
CA ASP A 23 1.63 -7.54 -4.54
C ASP A 23 1.84 -7.18 -6.02
N VAL A 24 3.02 -7.47 -6.56
CA VAL A 24 3.41 -7.08 -7.90
C VAL A 24 3.85 -8.28 -8.73
N LEU A 25 3.24 -8.43 -9.91
CA LEU A 25 3.62 -9.37 -10.96
C LEU A 25 4.57 -8.70 -11.95
N VAL A 26 5.78 -9.22 -12.10
CA VAL A 26 6.69 -8.82 -13.19
C VAL A 26 6.17 -9.37 -14.51
N THR A 27 6.00 -8.49 -15.50
CA THR A 27 5.64 -8.79 -16.89
C THR A 27 6.83 -8.56 -17.82
N GLU A 28 6.69 -8.84 -19.12
CA GLU A 28 7.79 -8.67 -20.08
C GLU A 28 8.28 -7.21 -20.19
N ASP A 29 7.34 -6.26 -20.15
CA ASP A 29 7.62 -4.82 -20.37
C ASP A 29 7.49 -3.97 -19.09
N GLY A 30 7.28 -4.58 -17.92
CA GLY A 30 7.10 -3.85 -16.67
C GLY A 30 6.52 -4.70 -15.53
N CYS A 31 5.47 -4.18 -14.90
CA CYS A 31 4.79 -4.88 -13.83
C CYS A 31 3.29 -4.59 -13.77
N GLU A 32 2.54 -5.54 -13.21
CA GLU A 32 1.14 -5.37 -12.85
C GLU A 32 1.00 -5.40 -11.32
N VAL A 33 0.32 -4.41 -10.76
CA VAL A 33 -0.05 -4.39 -9.34
C VAL A 33 -1.34 -5.19 -9.14
N LEU A 34 -1.23 -6.34 -8.48
CA LEU A 34 -2.33 -7.28 -8.27
C LEU A 34 -3.33 -6.80 -7.22
N THR A 35 -2.88 -5.94 -6.30
CA THR A 35 -3.66 -5.36 -5.19
C THR A 35 -4.07 -3.91 -5.43
N LYS A 36 -4.08 -3.47 -6.70
CA LYS A 36 -4.33 -2.07 -7.09
C LYS A 36 -5.69 -1.52 -6.65
N ASP A 37 -6.70 -2.39 -6.49
CA ASP A 37 -8.06 -1.99 -6.12
C ASP A 37 -8.21 -1.67 -4.62
N MET A 38 -7.21 -1.99 -3.79
CA MET A 38 -7.20 -1.60 -2.39
C MET A 38 -6.84 -0.11 -2.25
N ILE A 39 -7.73 0.67 -1.64
CA ILE A 39 -7.52 2.10 -1.37
C ILE A 39 -6.31 2.30 -0.45
N LYS A 40 -5.41 3.22 -0.84
CA LYS A 40 -4.15 3.51 -0.15
C LYS A 40 -3.94 5.00 0.10
N GLU A 41 -4.60 5.85 -0.69
CA GLU A 41 -4.53 7.30 -0.52
C GLU A 41 -5.28 7.74 0.75
N VAL A 42 -4.70 8.69 1.48
CA VAL A 42 -5.27 9.21 2.75
C VAL A 42 -6.73 9.65 2.56
N LYS A 43 -7.00 10.40 1.49
CA LYS A 43 -8.34 10.91 1.18
C LYS A 43 -9.36 9.77 1.02
N ASP A 44 -9.01 8.75 0.25
CA ASP A 44 -9.93 7.65 -0.07
C ASP A 44 -10.24 6.82 1.19
N ILE A 45 -9.21 6.58 2.02
CA ILE A 45 -9.36 5.89 3.31
C ILE A 45 -10.27 6.71 4.25
N GLU A 46 -10.02 8.00 4.41
CA GLU A 46 -10.84 8.86 5.27
C GLU A 46 -12.30 8.94 4.78
N GLU A 47 -12.52 9.05 3.48
CA GLU A 47 -13.85 9.10 2.88
C GLU A 47 -14.60 7.79 3.07
N PHE A 48 -13.94 6.65 2.86
CA PHE A 48 -14.50 5.33 3.12
C PHE A 48 -14.87 5.13 4.59
N MET A 49 -14.01 5.57 5.52
CA MET A 49 -14.26 5.45 6.96
C MET A 49 -15.40 6.35 7.44
N LYS A 50 -15.60 7.53 6.84
CA LYS A 50 -16.72 8.43 7.19
C LYS A 50 -18.09 7.87 6.81
N ASN A 51 -18.15 7.05 5.77
CA ASN A 51 -19.38 6.50 5.20
C ASN A 51 -19.67 5.05 5.64
N ARG A 52 -18.92 4.55 6.63
CA ARG A 52 -19.13 3.26 7.30
C ARG A 52 -19.88 3.44 8.62
#